data_AF-A0A3P6DN53-F1
#
_entry.id   AF-A0A3P6DN53-F1
#
_cell.length_a   1.000
_cell.length_b   1.000
_cell.length_c   1.000
_cell.angle_alpha   90.00
_cell.angle_beta   90.00
_cell.angle_gamma   90.00
#
_symmetry.space_group_name_H-M   'P 1'
#
loop_
_entity.id
_entity.type
_entity.pdbx_description
1 polymer ?
#
loop_
_entity_poly.entity_id
_entity_poly.type
_entity_poly.pdbx_seq_one_letter_code
_entity_poly.pdbx_strand_id
1 'polypeptide(L)' 'SDVIVTLSIFDAQAVAFHKLEGMCVDSKAIVATNINPKMVGGRLFLNATSGTHIYFDKETTAGEIMLKELG' A
#
# COMPACT_ATOMS: atom_id res chain seq x y z
N SER A 1 -12.39 17.05 -8.77
CA SER A 1 -12.26 15.99 -9.77
C SER A 1 -11.41 14.91 -9.16
N ASP A 2 -11.87 13.66 -9.22
CA ASP A 2 -11.15 12.53 -8.62
C ASP A 2 -9.94 12.17 -9.48
N VAL A 3 -8.82 11.86 -8.82
CA VAL A 3 -7.59 11.42 -9.48
C VAL A 3 -7.41 9.94 -9.18
N ILE A 4 -7.47 9.12 -10.23
CA ILE A 4 -7.22 7.68 -10.14
C ILE A 4 -5.75 7.43 -10.42
N VAL A 5 -5.09 6.73 -9.50
CA VAL A 5 -3.69 6.34 -9.60
C VAL A 5 -3.60 4.82 -9.50
N THR A 6 -2.74 4.20 -10.30
CA THR A 6 -2.48 2.77 -10.22
C THR A 6 -1.23 2.52 -9.37
N LEU A 7 -1.36 1.74 -8.31
CA LEU A 7 -0.26 1.21 -7.52
C LEU A 7 0.00 -0.25 -7.93
N SER A 8 1.22 -0.55 -8.40
CA SER A 8 1.66 -1.90 -8.73
C SER A 8 2.57 -2.45 -7.63
N ILE A 9 2.18 -3.58 -7.05
CA ILE A 9 2.90 -4.32 -6.00
C ILE A 9 3.29 -5.69 -6.56
N PHE A 10 4.51 -6.14 -6.30
CA PHE A 10 5.08 -7.35 -6.89
C PHE A 10 5.62 -8.32 -5.82
N ASP A 11 5.87 -9.56 -6.23
CA ASP A 11 6.57 -10.59 -5.46
C ASP A 11 6.01 -10.81 -4.04
N ALA A 12 6.89 -10.99 -3.05
CA ALA A 12 6.51 -11.25 -1.66
C ALA A 12 5.64 -10.14 -1.05
N GLN A 13 5.78 -8.89 -1.52
CA GLN A 13 4.95 -7.78 -1.06
C GLN A 13 3.51 -7.93 -1.57
N ALA A 14 3.30 -8.44 -2.78
CA ALA A 14 1.95 -8.69 -3.28
C ALA A 14 1.26 -9.80 -2.48
N VAL A 15 2.01 -10.84 -2.10
CA VAL A 15 1.49 -11.92 -1.24
C VAL A 15 1.15 -11.41 0.16
N ALA A 16 2.02 -10.57 0.75
CA ALA A 16 1.75 -9.94 2.05
C ALA A 16 0.52 -9.01 1.98
N PHE A 17 0.43 -8.20 0.93
CA PHE A 17 -0.71 -7.31 0.72
C PHE A 17 -2.03 -8.09 0.54
N HIS A 18 -2.02 -9.21 -0.21
CA HIS A 18 -3.20 -10.06 -0.38
C HIS A 18 -3.67 -10.70 0.95
N LYS A 19 -2.75 -11.09 1.84
CA LYS A 19 -3.12 -11.55 3.19
C LYS A 19 -3.80 -10.46 4.02
N LEU A 20 -3.43 -9.20 3.78
CA LEU A 20 -3.99 -8.03 4.44
C LEU A 20 -5.26 -7.50 3.72
N GLU A 21 -5.56 -7.96 2.51
CA GLU A 21 -6.72 -7.51 1.72
C GLU A 21 -8.04 -7.76 2.45
N GLY A 22 -8.16 -8.88 3.17
CA GLY A 22 -9.31 -9.17 4.04
C GLY A 22 -9.48 -8.17 5.19
N MET A 23 -8.42 -7.47 5.58
CA MET A 23 -8.41 -6.42 6.60
C MET A 23 -8.47 -5.01 5.98
N CYS A 24 -8.11 -4.89 4.70
CA CYS A 24 -8.15 -3.66 3.92
C CYS A 24 -9.60 -3.20 3.64
N VAL A 25 -10.58 -4.11 3.70
CA VAL A 25 -12.01 -3.79 3.53
C VAL A 25 -12.47 -2.70 4.50
N ASP A 26 -11.93 -2.68 5.72
CA ASP A 26 -12.26 -1.68 6.73
C ASP A 26 -11.34 -0.44 6.68
N SER A 27 -10.23 -0.51 5.94
CA SER A 27 -9.21 0.54 5.91
C SER A 27 -9.59 1.68 4.99
N LYS A 28 -9.84 2.85 5.58
CA LYS A 28 -10.20 4.07 4.85
C LYS A 28 -9.01 4.73 4.17
N ALA A 29 -7.79 4.48 4.65
CA ALA A 29 -6.57 5.06 4.09
C ALA A 29 -5.36 4.12 4.22
N ILE A 30 -4.45 4.23 3.26
CA ILE A 30 -3.14 3.60 3.26
C ILE A 30 -2.04 4.65 3.07
N VAL A 31 -0.89 4.42 3.70
CA VAL A 31 0.33 5.20 3.50
C VAL A 31 1.39 4.26 2.95
N ALA A 32 1.84 4.50 1.72
CA ALA A 32 2.91 3.74 1.10
C ALA A 32 4.18 4.59 1.00
N THR A 33 5.31 4.11 1.52
CA THR A 33 6.60 4.79 1.49
C THR A 33 7.54 4.16 0.46
N ASN A 34 8.61 4.88 0.10
CA ASN A 34 9.68 4.40 -0.79
C ASN A 34 9.14 3.85 -2.13
N ILE A 35 8.18 4.57 -2.70
CA ILE A 35 7.53 4.25 -3.98
C ILE A 35 8.31 4.88 -5.13
N ASN A 36 8.36 4.20 -6.27
CA ASN A 36 8.90 4.74 -7.52
C ASN A 36 7.78 5.31 -8.41
N PRO A 37 7.60 6.64 -8.49
CA PRO A 37 6.59 7.25 -9.36
C PRO A 37 7.04 7.25 -10.83
N LYS A 38 6.11 6.95 -11.74
CA LYS A 38 6.32 6.97 -13.19
C LYS A 38 5.18 7.66 -13.91
N MET A 39 5.51 8.55 -14.85
CA MET A 39 4.54 9.15 -15.77
C MET A 39 4.56 8.41 -17.09
N VAL A 40 3.41 7.87 -17.52
CA VAL A 40 3.24 7.16 -18.80
C VAL A 40 1.96 7.65 -19.46
N GLY A 41 2.06 8.23 -20.67
CA GLY A 41 0.89 8.71 -21.42
C GLY A 41 0.04 9.73 -20.65
N GLY A 42 0.67 10.58 -19.83
CA GLY A 42 -0.02 11.57 -18.99
C GLY A 42 -0.65 11.02 -17.71
N ARG A 43 -0.47 9.72 -17.40
CA ARG A 43 -0.98 9.10 -16.17
C ARG A 43 0.15 8.79 -15.21
N LEU A 44 -0.11 8.97 -13.93
CA LEU A 44 0.80 8.61 -12.84
C LEU A 44 0.61 7.14 -12.47
N PHE A 45 1.71 6.40 -12.45
CA PHE A 45 1.82 5.03 -11.95
C PHE A 45 2.79 5.01 -10.78
N LEU A 46 2.43 4.26 -9.75
CA LEU A 46 3.24 4.07 -8.56
C LEU A 46 3.70 2.62 -8.53
N ASN A 47 5.01 2.39 -8.50
CA ASN A 47 5.55 1.04 -8.39
C ASN A 47 6.18 0.85 -7.01
N ALA A 48 5.77 -0.23 -6.33
CA ALA A 48 6.45 -0.67 -5.12
C ALA A 48 7.91 -1.03 -5.45
N THR A 49 8.80 -0.71 -4.52
CA THR A 49 10.22 -1.06 -4.56
C THR A 49 10.51 -2.09 -3.47
N SER A 50 11.71 -2.66 -3.44
CA SER A 50 12.11 -3.57 -2.35
C SER A 50 12.11 -2.90 -0.97
N GLY A 51 12.21 -1.56 -0.91
CA GLY A 51 12.15 -0.78 0.33
C GLY A 51 10.75 -0.25 0.66
N THR A 52 9.72 -0.61 -0.12
CA THR A 52 8.35 -0.12 0.12
C THR A 52 7.80 -0.71 1.41
N HIS A 53 7.22 0.17 2.23
CA HIS A 53 6.42 -0.21 3.38
C HIS A 53 5.02 0.37 3.20
N ILE A 54 3.98 -0.41 3.51
CA ILE A 54 2.59 0.00 3.39
C ILE A 54 1.96 -0.06 4.77
N TYR A 55 1.53 1.10 5.27
CA TYR A 55 0.84 1.26 6.54
C TYR A 55 -0.66 1.46 6.29
N PHE A 56 -1.48 0.88 7.14
CA PHE A 56 -2.92 1.10 7.15
C PHE A 56 -3.27 2.09 8.26
N ASP A 57 -4.37 2.81 8.09
CA ASP A 57 -4.97 3.58 9.18
C ASP A 57 -5.08 2.71 10.45
N LYS A 58 -4.63 3.27 11.57
CA LYS A 58 -4.60 2.69 12.91
C LYS A 58 -6.00 2.43 13.50
N GLU A 59 -7.07 2.98 12.91
CA GLU A 59 -8.45 2.56 13.23
C GLU A 59 -8.78 1.17 12.68
N THR A 60 -7.89 0.52 11.94
CA THR A 60 -8.10 -0.85 11.46
C THR A 60 -7.18 -1.86 12.11
N THR A 61 -7.69 -3.09 12.19
CA THR A 61 -6.95 -4.25 12.67
C THR A 61 -5.62 -4.42 11.93
N ALA A 62 -5.54 -4.05 10.64
CA ALA A 62 -4.29 -4.09 9.87
C ALA A 62 -3.26 -3.07 10.37
N GLY A 63 -3.70 -1.84 10.67
CA GLY A 63 -2.85 -0.79 11.23
C GLY A 63 -2.28 -1.18 12.60
N GLU A 64 -3.09 -1.80 13.45
CA GLU A 64 -2.63 -2.30 14.76
C GLU A 64 -1.62 -3.45 14.66
N ILE A 65 -1.84 -4.44 13.78
CA ILE A 65 -0.95 -5.59 13.63
C ILE A 65 0.42 -5.12 13.11
N MET A 66 0.45 -4.25 12.09
CA MET A 66 1.70 -3.78 11.53
C MET A 66 2.51 -2.92 12.53
N LEU A 67 1.86 -2.07 13.32
CA LEU A 67 2.52 -1.31 14.39
C LEU A 67 3.15 -2.25 15.44
N LYS A 68 2.48 -3.36 15.77
CA LYS A 68 3.01 -4.37 16.70
C LYS A 68 4.19 -5.15 16.13
N GLU A 69 4.27 -5.35 14.82
CA GLU A 69 5.40 -6.03 14.17
C GLU A 69 6.64 -5.13 13.99
N LEU A 70 6.48 -3.82 14.20
CA LEU A 70 7.56 -2.82 14.09
C LEU A 70 8.22 -2.45 15.44
N GLY A 71 7.68 -2.90 16.57
CA GLY A 71 8.20 -2.66 17.93
C GLY A 71 8.74 -3.92 18.57
#